data_AF-A0A4S9CU76-F1
#
_entry.id   AF-A0A4S9CU76-F1
#
_cell.length_a   1.000
_cell.length_b   1.000
_cell.length_c   1.000
_cell.angle_alpha   90.00
_cell.angle_beta   90.00
_cell.angle_gamma   90.00
#
_symmetry.space_group_name_H-M   'P 1'
#
loop_
_entity.id
_entity.type
_entity.pdbx_description
1 polymer ?
#
loop_
_entity_poly.entity_id
_entity_poly.type
_entity_poly.pdbx_seq_one_letter_code
_entity_poly.pdbx_strand_id
1 'polypeptide(L)'
;MSDAQQTGHVRRSRATLTKQACDACKTRKVKCTYDESAAPTATAHRPCRRCTRLAIDCTFTVPQKCRGPRRRRTDVSNTASTTTPGETSRPPDDDFLSTDLGQSSLSTSSHLQNVSGRTVTQEVNSLSRPVQSRNLSYLLNSEVVSPTAALLPTTPASLDHTSNYAPATTPLAQRTYQTDSICSRELFKRIIGDYLELVYPVVPVVHRPTFQQDLERGRDAYDTDFFLLLVGICALTLGIGSSRFERYRLLDPTLPFQSAEAMINHCYDLFVCHRQASYYDQVSHQKWAVSYCLVTAFFQIGHHNRSRMLEIEAMQLARLLELHRASTYEGLDFVEAQLRRKAFWLIFYSLVHNKLQFARRERLLYLDCAMLRTIDFQALLPTEIEDEYITPDAILPRPTNPDQANIVTAFNMHSKLFCTALMPLWRVSNSGSLDLSRADSDRCCGCECIEVKLQVQSLEDRFEELRFMLDKCPPKLQPWAPNCDSATHDSANSRVGNLQMEIVRANIHITHLWLQCMVLDRLDALHSNNPNLPAQDLSNVWTRREDIARQMLHVLHSFSDEPLEPNGYHTFCKIRDVAVSLLNCPYEEENRVTIRANEYLHRFTEILWRLDKSELLNSLSLQNWIDTGRQE
;
A
#
# COMPACT_ATOMS: atom_id res chain seq x y z
N MET A 1 16.27 73.51 3.39
CA MET A 1 15.14 73.69 4.33
C MET A 1 13.93 73.07 3.64
N SER A 2 13.78 71.75 3.73
CA SER A 2 13.10 71.01 4.80
C SER A 2 11.61 70.88 4.48
N ASP A 3 11.20 69.71 3.98
CA ASP A 3 9.94 69.09 4.40
C ASP A 3 10.08 67.57 4.29
N ALA A 4 10.04 66.94 5.45
CA ALA A 4 10.20 65.51 5.68
C ALA A 4 8.81 64.88 5.88
N GLN A 5 8.46 63.87 5.08
CA GLN A 5 7.31 63.00 5.35
C GLN A 5 7.78 61.68 5.93
N GLN A 6 7.57 61.54 7.24
CA GLN A 6 7.68 60.29 7.99
C GLN A 6 6.51 59.36 7.65
N THR A 7 6.81 58.22 7.02
CA THR A 7 5.91 57.07 6.91
C THR A 7 5.89 56.30 8.21
N GLY A 8 4.78 56.38 8.97
CA GLY A 8 4.58 55.62 10.21
C GLY A 8 4.26 54.14 9.94
N HIS A 9 5.11 53.25 10.44
CA HIS A 9 4.85 51.80 10.50
C HIS A 9 3.75 51.48 11.53
N VAL A 10 2.59 50.99 11.07
CA VAL A 10 1.55 50.42 11.94
C VAL A 10 1.96 49.01 12.37
N ARG A 11 2.33 48.83 13.65
CA ARG A 11 2.54 47.53 14.29
C ARG A 11 1.21 46.75 14.34
N ARG A 12 1.13 45.59 13.69
CA ARG A 12 0.00 44.64 13.85
C ARG A 12 -0.03 44.11 15.28
N SER A 13 -1.08 44.45 16.01
CA SER A 13 -1.43 43.87 17.32
C SER A 13 -1.64 42.35 17.20
N ARG A 14 -1.05 41.59 18.14
CA ARG A 14 -1.08 40.13 18.20
C ARG A 14 -2.41 39.69 18.83
N ALA A 15 -3.34 39.16 18.02
CA ALA A 15 -4.66 38.74 18.47
C ALA A 15 -4.59 37.70 19.61
N THR A 16 -5.18 38.04 20.74
CA THR A 16 -5.25 37.25 21.98
C THR A 16 -6.10 36.01 21.74
N LEU A 17 -5.52 34.82 21.97
CA LEU A 17 -6.22 33.54 21.81
C LEU A 17 -7.20 33.34 22.97
N THR A 18 -8.50 33.24 22.67
CA THR A 18 -9.50 32.80 23.65
C THR A 18 -9.30 31.33 24.03
N LYS A 19 -9.43 31.02 25.32
CA LYS A 19 -9.23 29.67 25.87
C LYS A 19 -10.31 28.65 25.43
N GLN A 20 -11.42 29.10 24.85
CA GLN A 20 -12.52 28.26 24.39
C GLN A 20 -13.08 28.77 23.06
N ALA A 21 -13.25 27.88 22.09
CA ALA A 21 -13.93 28.16 20.83
C ALA A 21 -15.44 27.85 20.96
N CYS A 22 -16.30 28.66 20.31
CA CYS A 22 -17.74 28.41 20.23
C CYS A 22 -18.08 27.14 19.43
N ASP A 23 -19.29 26.64 19.60
CA ASP A 23 -19.76 25.39 18.97
C ASP A 23 -19.64 25.44 17.44
N ALA A 24 -20.10 26.53 16.82
CA ALA A 24 -20.03 26.71 15.37
C ALA A 24 -18.59 26.72 14.82
N CYS A 25 -17.65 27.39 15.50
CA CYS A 25 -16.24 27.37 15.09
C CYS A 25 -15.59 26.01 15.32
N LYS A 26 -16.02 25.28 16.36
CA LYS A 26 -15.53 23.95 16.72
C LYS A 26 -16.00 22.89 15.71
N THR A 27 -17.28 22.89 15.34
CA THR A 27 -17.85 22.02 14.29
C THR A 27 -17.16 22.25 12.96
N ARG A 28 -16.86 23.51 12.64
CA ARG A 28 -16.19 23.89 11.38
C ARG A 28 -14.66 23.80 11.42
N LYS A 29 -14.07 23.38 12.55
CA LYS A 29 -12.62 23.28 12.78
C LYS A 29 -11.83 24.54 12.41
N VAL A 30 -12.39 25.72 12.68
CA VAL A 30 -11.78 27.03 12.38
C VAL A 30 -11.44 27.81 13.67
N LYS A 31 -10.45 28.70 13.60
CA LYS A 31 -10.07 29.56 14.74
C LYS A 31 -11.19 30.54 15.11
N CYS A 32 -11.55 30.56 16.39
CA CYS A 32 -12.50 31.50 16.99
C CYS A 32 -11.76 32.77 17.45
N THR A 33 -12.25 33.96 17.07
CA THR A 33 -11.61 35.25 17.36
C THR A 33 -12.64 36.32 17.75
N TYR A 34 -12.30 37.18 18.71
CA TYR A 34 -13.13 38.29 19.20
C TYR A 34 -12.39 39.62 18.99
N ASP A 35 -13.11 40.75 18.88
CA ASP A 35 -12.52 42.09 18.82
C ASP A 35 -12.35 42.67 20.23
N GLU A 36 -11.18 43.22 20.53
CA GLU A 36 -10.78 43.67 21.88
C GLU A 36 -11.13 45.14 22.21
N SER A 37 -11.81 45.87 21.33
CA SER A 37 -11.95 47.33 21.45
C SER A 37 -13.17 47.84 22.24
N ALA A 38 -13.79 47.03 23.11
CA ALA A 38 -14.82 47.52 24.03
C ALA A 38 -14.86 46.69 25.33
N ALA A 39 -14.90 47.38 26.48
CA ALA A 39 -14.92 46.79 27.81
C ALA A 39 -16.15 45.87 28.04
N PRO A 40 -16.03 44.81 28.86
CA PRO A 40 -17.09 43.83 29.07
C PRO A 40 -18.23 44.39 29.95
N THR A 41 -19.43 44.52 29.39
CA THR A 41 -20.68 44.62 30.17
C THR A 41 -21.19 43.22 30.50
N ALA A 42 -21.44 42.96 31.78
CA ALA A 42 -21.49 41.63 32.40
C ALA A 42 -22.69 40.71 32.06
N THR A 43 -23.50 40.98 31.03
CA THR A 43 -24.78 40.27 30.83
C THR A 43 -25.14 39.86 29.40
N ALA A 44 -24.26 40.02 28.41
CA ALA A 44 -24.54 39.53 27.04
C ALA A 44 -23.34 38.79 26.43
N HIS A 45 -23.55 37.53 26.06
CA HIS A 45 -22.57 36.74 25.33
C HIS A 45 -22.47 37.27 23.89
N ARG A 46 -21.38 37.97 23.56
CA ARG A 46 -21.18 38.55 22.22
C ARG A 46 -20.74 37.46 21.22
N PRO A 47 -21.28 37.41 19.98
CA PRO A 47 -20.85 36.43 18.99
C PRO A 47 -19.42 36.69 18.51
N CYS A 48 -18.68 35.62 18.19
CA CYS A 48 -17.32 35.75 17.65
C CYS A 48 -17.34 36.34 16.23
N ARG A 49 -16.23 36.97 15.80
CA ARG A 49 -16.11 37.67 14.51
C ARG A 49 -16.53 36.82 13.31
N ARG A 50 -16.30 35.50 13.40
CA ARG A 50 -16.62 34.55 12.34
C ARG A 50 -18.10 34.20 12.30
N CYS A 51 -18.72 33.97 13.46
CA CYS A 51 -20.16 33.78 13.58
C CYS A 51 -20.92 35.03 13.13
N THR A 52 -20.45 36.23 13.50
CA THR A 52 -21.03 37.50 13.04
C THR A 52 -20.97 37.66 11.52
N ARG A 53 -19.80 37.42 10.90
CA ARG A 53 -19.66 37.51 9.43
C ARG A 53 -20.54 36.52 8.68
N LEU A 54 -20.79 35.36 9.28
CA LEU A 54 -21.57 34.30 8.67
C LEU A 54 -23.05 34.35 9.06
N ALA A 55 -23.46 35.33 9.87
CA ALA A 55 -24.81 35.48 10.40
C ALA A 55 -25.37 34.18 11.01
N ILE A 56 -24.52 33.45 11.76
CA ILE A 56 -24.90 32.20 12.45
C ILE A 56 -24.79 32.37 13.96
N ASP A 57 -25.57 31.58 14.70
CA ASP A 57 -25.59 31.61 16.15
C ASP A 57 -24.24 31.18 16.75
N CYS A 58 -23.78 31.95 17.73
CA CYS A 58 -22.55 31.70 18.45
C CYS A 58 -22.88 31.14 19.84
N THR A 59 -22.99 29.81 19.93
CA THR A 59 -23.36 29.10 21.17
C THR A 59 -22.17 28.38 21.83
N PHE A 60 -22.35 28.05 23.11
CA PHE A 60 -21.41 27.27 23.94
C PHE A 60 -22.14 26.15 24.69
N THR A 61 -23.22 25.63 24.09
CA THR A 61 -24.17 24.70 24.72
C THR A 61 -23.72 23.25 24.63
N VAL A 62 -22.71 22.92 23.81
CA VAL A 62 -22.23 21.55 23.66
C VAL A 62 -21.26 21.18 24.81
N PRO A 63 -21.62 20.20 25.68
CA PRO A 63 -20.77 19.79 26.79
C PRO A 63 -19.42 19.20 26.32
N GLN A 64 -18.33 19.57 27.00
CA GLN A 64 -17.00 19.06 26.66
C GLN A 64 -16.78 17.66 27.23
N LYS A 65 -16.46 16.67 26.38
CA LYS A 65 -15.91 15.39 26.85
C LYS A 65 -14.53 15.66 27.49
N CYS A 66 -14.33 15.20 28.74
CA CYS A 66 -13.06 15.32 29.43
C CYS A 66 -11.95 14.62 28.64
N ARG A 67 -10.84 15.30 28.40
CA ARG A 67 -9.63 14.67 27.85
C ARG A 67 -9.01 13.80 28.94
N GLY A 68 -8.75 12.52 28.64
CA GLY A 68 -8.05 11.62 29.55
C GLY A 68 -6.69 12.17 30.00
N PRO A 69 -6.16 11.73 31.15
CA PRO A 69 -4.94 12.26 31.73
C PRO A 69 -3.74 12.09 30.77
N ARG A 70 -2.95 13.17 30.61
CA ARG A 70 -1.69 13.15 29.85
C ARG A 70 -0.66 12.29 30.57
N ARG A 71 -0.08 11.29 29.89
CA ARG A 71 1.12 10.58 30.34
C ARG A 71 2.28 11.57 30.47
N ARG A 72 2.90 11.59 31.65
CA ARG A 72 4.08 12.40 31.99
C ARG A 72 5.32 11.63 31.52
N ARG A 73 6.09 12.20 30.57
CA ARG A 73 7.44 11.72 30.23
C ARG A 73 8.38 12.12 31.37
N THR A 74 9.08 11.15 31.95
CA THR A 74 10.19 11.36 32.88
C THR A 74 11.45 11.62 32.06
N ASP A 75 11.90 12.87 32.03
CA ASP A 75 13.26 13.24 31.65
C ASP A 75 14.17 13.04 32.87
N VAL A 76 15.20 12.21 32.72
CA VAL A 76 16.35 12.17 33.63
C VAL A 76 17.52 12.75 32.88
N SER A 77 17.93 13.97 33.23
CA SER A 77 19.21 14.55 32.88
C SER A 77 19.52 15.63 33.91
N ASN A 78 20.33 15.26 34.90
CA ASN A 78 20.91 16.20 35.86
C ASN A 78 22.23 16.75 35.31
N THR A 79 22.23 18.08 35.12
CA THR A 79 23.24 19.07 35.56
C THR A 79 24.68 19.07 35.00
N ALA A 80 24.93 20.11 34.19
CA ALA A 80 25.86 21.25 34.41
C ALA A 80 27.38 21.12 34.16
N SER A 81 27.80 21.63 32.99
CA SER A 81 28.66 22.81 32.71
C SER A 81 29.99 23.10 33.46
N THR A 82 31.09 22.99 32.69
CA THR A 82 32.15 23.99 32.36
C THR A 82 33.12 24.57 33.42
N THR A 83 34.44 24.34 33.23
CA THR A 83 35.54 25.34 33.20
C THR A 83 36.93 24.72 32.89
N THR A 84 37.74 25.38 32.06
CA THR A 84 39.16 25.12 31.66
C THR A 84 40.13 26.11 32.34
N PRO A 85 41.47 26.15 32.13
CA PRO A 85 42.52 25.14 31.83
C PRO A 85 43.79 25.27 32.73
N GLY A 86 44.78 24.35 32.67
CA GLY A 86 46.16 24.62 33.15
C GLY A 86 47.10 23.44 33.44
N GLU A 87 48.13 23.31 32.59
CA GLU A 87 49.55 22.99 32.87
C GLU A 87 50.09 21.59 33.32
N THR A 88 50.84 20.98 32.37
CA THR A 88 52.18 20.32 32.44
C THR A 88 52.53 19.23 33.47
N SER A 89 52.86 18.03 32.98
CA SER A 89 54.22 17.42 33.06
C SER A 89 54.28 16.05 32.32
N ARG A 90 55.50 15.61 32.00
CA ARG A 90 55.96 14.76 30.89
C ARG A 90 56.13 13.24 31.25
N PRO A 91 56.50 12.36 30.27
CA PRO A 91 56.25 10.91 30.22
C PRO A 91 57.51 10.08 30.65
N PRO A 92 57.74 8.77 30.33
CA PRO A 92 57.81 8.19 28.97
C PRO A 92 57.48 6.67 28.78
N ASP A 93 57.45 6.28 27.49
CA ASP A 93 57.88 5.02 26.81
C ASP A 93 57.36 3.62 27.22
N ASP A 94 56.78 2.88 26.26
CA ASP A 94 57.53 1.84 25.51
C ASP A 94 56.74 1.24 24.33
N ASP A 95 57.47 1.08 23.22
CA ASP A 95 57.14 0.45 21.94
C ASP A 95 56.89 -1.08 22.05
N PHE A 96 56.12 -1.65 21.10
CA PHE A 96 56.59 -2.64 20.10
C PHE A 96 55.45 -3.44 19.42
N LEU A 97 55.32 -3.20 18.11
CA LEU A 97 55.24 -4.14 16.97
C LEU A 97 54.57 -5.55 17.10
N SER A 98 53.66 -5.76 16.14
CA SER A 98 53.68 -6.83 15.12
C SER A 98 52.91 -8.16 15.30
N THR A 99 51.90 -8.28 14.43
CA THR A 99 51.80 -9.28 13.34
C THR A 99 51.34 -10.72 13.63
N ASP A 100 50.18 -11.01 13.04
CA ASP A 100 49.78 -12.21 12.28
C ASP A 100 49.31 -13.54 12.91
N LEU A 101 48.26 -14.01 12.22
CA LEU A 101 47.88 -15.38 11.87
C LEU A 101 47.27 -16.29 12.95
N GLY A 102 46.03 -16.69 12.67
CA GLY A 102 45.75 -18.11 12.50
C GLY A 102 44.58 -18.71 13.28
N GLN A 103 43.53 -19.03 12.51
CA GLN A 103 42.79 -20.30 12.58
C GLN A 103 41.76 -20.53 13.70
N SER A 104 40.49 -20.51 13.24
CA SER A 104 39.48 -21.58 13.38
C SER A 104 39.18 -22.16 14.78
N SER A 105 37.91 -22.02 15.18
CA SER A 105 36.89 -23.08 15.12
C SER A 105 35.94 -23.12 16.33
N LEU A 106 34.67 -23.37 16.00
CA LEU A 106 33.70 -24.19 16.74
C LEU A 106 33.16 -23.69 18.10
N SER A 107 31.91 -23.20 18.01
CA SER A 107 30.73 -23.71 18.74
C SER A 107 30.83 -24.01 20.23
N THR A 108 29.96 -23.38 21.03
CA THR A 108 29.01 -24.15 21.87
C THR A 108 27.85 -23.29 22.37
N SER A 109 26.66 -23.81 22.14
CA SER A 109 25.41 -23.51 22.85
C SER A 109 25.50 -24.03 24.29
N SER A 110 24.87 -23.35 25.24
CA SER A 110 24.51 -23.97 26.51
C SER A 110 23.17 -23.47 27.04
N HIS A 111 22.32 -24.48 27.25
CA HIS A 111 20.96 -24.51 27.74
C HIS A 111 20.74 -23.96 29.16
N LEU A 112 19.49 -23.55 29.38
CA LEU A 112 18.76 -23.43 30.65
C LEU A 112 18.89 -24.67 31.56
N GLN A 113 18.86 -24.44 32.88
CA GLN A 113 18.17 -25.33 33.81
C GLN A 113 17.74 -24.61 35.11
N ASN A 114 16.46 -24.79 35.44
CA ASN A 114 15.80 -24.53 36.73
C ASN A 114 16.24 -25.55 37.78
N VAL A 115 16.34 -25.14 39.06
CA VAL A 115 15.91 -25.95 40.23
C VAL A 115 15.39 -25.03 41.34
N SER A 116 14.31 -25.47 41.97
CA SER A 116 13.50 -24.83 43.00
C SER A 116 13.73 -25.48 44.37
N GLY A 117 13.53 -24.76 45.48
CA GLY A 117 13.26 -25.38 46.79
C GLY A 117 13.58 -24.58 48.07
N ARG A 118 12.56 -23.88 48.62
CA ARG A 118 11.92 -24.10 49.96
C ARG A 118 12.79 -24.20 51.25
N THR A 119 12.49 -23.66 52.45
CA THR A 119 11.38 -22.86 53.07
C THR A 119 11.75 -22.50 54.55
N VAL A 120 10.89 -21.68 55.23
CA VAL A 120 10.50 -21.72 56.68
C VAL A 120 11.45 -21.00 57.68
N THR A 121 11.07 -20.09 58.61
CA THR A 121 9.77 -19.70 59.22
C THR A 121 9.88 -18.45 60.13
N GLN A 122 8.71 -17.81 60.34
CA GLN A 122 8.17 -17.23 61.60
C GLN A 122 8.67 -15.86 62.13
N GLU A 123 7.85 -15.00 62.74
CA GLU A 123 6.40 -14.75 62.76
C GLU A 123 6.16 -13.52 63.68
N VAL A 124 4.92 -12.99 63.63
CA VAL A 124 4.19 -12.22 64.67
C VAL A 124 4.10 -10.69 64.56
N ASN A 125 3.08 -10.29 63.79
CA ASN A 125 1.89 -9.48 64.13
C ASN A 125 2.02 -8.16 64.90
N SER A 126 1.47 -7.09 64.28
CA SER A 126 0.24 -6.44 64.81
C SER A 126 -0.50 -5.61 63.75
N LEU A 127 -1.77 -6.02 63.49
CA LEU A 127 -3.01 -5.22 63.44
C LEU A 127 -3.16 -4.09 62.39
N SER A 128 -4.24 -3.93 61.61
CA SER A 128 -5.35 -4.77 61.12
C SER A 128 -6.29 -3.80 60.35
N ARG A 129 -6.58 -4.10 59.07
CA ARG A 129 -7.72 -3.57 58.30
C ARG A 129 -9.04 -4.08 58.91
N PRO A 130 -10.20 -3.44 58.63
CA PRO A 130 -11.11 -3.94 57.57
C PRO A 130 -11.80 -2.76 56.83
N VAL A 131 -12.51 -2.89 55.71
CA VAL A 131 -13.82 -3.55 55.55
C VAL A 131 -14.14 -3.67 54.05
N GLN A 132 -14.36 -4.90 53.59
CA GLN A 132 -15.33 -5.19 52.52
C GLN A 132 -16.73 -5.09 53.13
N SER A 133 -17.69 -4.51 52.41
CA SER A 133 -19.00 -5.13 52.14
C SER A 133 -19.99 -4.12 51.55
N ARG A 134 -20.71 -4.55 50.52
CA ARG A 134 -22.16 -4.71 50.66
C ARG A 134 -22.70 -5.63 49.55
N ASN A 135 -22.95 -6.87 49.96
CA ASN A 135 -24.15 -7.60 49.55
C ASN A 135 -25.40 -6.75 49.87
N LEU A 136 -26.51 -6.96 49.16
CA LEU A 136 -27.61 -7.81 49.65
C LEU A 136 -28.79 -7.68 48.69
N SER A 137 -29.03 -8.74 47.93
CA SER A 137 -30.37 -9.14 47.53
C SER A 137 -31.17 -9.52 48.78
N TYR A 138 -32.19 -8.73 49.10
CA TYR A 138 -33.38 -9.16 49.85
C TYR A 138 -34.57 -8.42 49.24
N LEU A 139 -35.43 -9.14 48.54
CA LEU A 139 -36.79 -9.44 49.00
C LEU A 139 -37.35 -10.63 48.19
N LEU A 140 -37.51 -11.76 48.90
CA LEU A 140 -38.62 -12.73 48.86
C LEU A 140 -39.95 -12.08 48.38
N ASN A 141 -40.93 -12.68 47.69
CA ASN A 141 -41.51 -14.01 47.46
C ASN A 141 -42.28 -13.94 46.10
N SER A 142 -42.73 -14.95 45.36
CA SER A 142 -43.43 -16.24 45.60
C SER A 142 -43.25 -17.08 44.31
N GLU A 143 -43.34 -18.41 44.20
CA GLU A 143 -43.79 -19.50 45.05
C GLU A 143 -43.20 -20.82 44.46
N VAL A 144 -42.70 -21.68 45.37
CA VAL A 144 -42.75 -23.16 45.48
C VAL A 144 -43.31 -23.93 44.24
N VAL A 145 -42.69 -24.99 43.70
CA VAL A 145 -42.57 -26.36 44.24
C VAL A 145 -41.43 -27.13 43.55
N SER A 146 -40.51 -27.66 44.37
CA SER A 146 -39.61 -28.81 44.10
C SER A 146 -40.32 -30.10 44.57
N PRO A 147 -39.98 -31.36 44.18
CA PRO A 147 -38.63 -31.89 44.51
C PRO A 147 -38.07 -33.14 43.76
N THR A 148 -36.76 -33.37 43.99
CA THR A 148 -36.04 -34.67 44.16
C THR A 148 -35.96 -35.64 42.96
N ALA A 149 -34.87 -36.36 42.67
CA ALA A 149 -33.67 -36.71 43.43
C ALA A 149 -32.49 -37.13 42.52
N ALA A 150 -31.28 -36.79 42.97
CA ALA A 150 -30.07 -37.61 43.09
C ALA A 150 -29.64 -38.67 42.02
N LEU A 151 -28.41 -38.44 41.55
CA LEU A 151 -27.25 -39.36 41.44
C LEU A 151 -27.01 -40.23 40.17
N LEU A 152 -25.85 -39.92 39.56
CA LEU A 152 -24.82 -40.76 38.90
C LEU A 152 -24.94 -41.06 37.39
N PRO A 153 -23.77 -41.31 36.72
CA PRO A 153 -23.48 -40.82 35.38
C PRO A 153 -23.68 -41.90 34.32
N THR A 154 -24.29 -41.51 33.20
CA THR A 154 -24.33 -42.31 31.98
C THR A 154 -24.13 -41.38 30.80
N THR A 155 -23.07 -41.61 30.03
CA THR A 155 -23.00 -41.20 28.62
C THR A 155 -24.26 -41.64 27.88
N PRO A 156 -24.77 -40.83 26.95
CA PRO A 156 -25.23 -41.40 25.69
C PRO A 156 -24.67 -40.63 24.49
N ALA A 157 -24.40 -41.42 23.45
CA ALA A 157 -24.19 -41.00 22.08
C ALA A 157 -25.41 -40.27 21.49
N SER A 158 -25.16 -39.55 20.39
CA SER A 158 -26.09 -39.20 19.32
C SER A 158 -27.27 -38.30 19.69
N LEU A 159 -27.38 -37.16 19.00
CA LEU A 159 -28.63 -36.72 18.39
C LEU A 159 -28.32 -35.63 17.36
N ASP A 160 -28.36 -36.08 16.11
CA ASP A 160 -28.61 -35.26 14.93
C ASP A 160 -29.82 -34.34 15.17
N HIS A 161 -29.66 -33.05 14.88
CA HIS A 161 -30.79 -32.24 14.43
C HIS A 161 -30.45 -31.63 13.08
N THR A 162 -31.22 -32.10 12.13
CA THR A 162 -31.14 -31.98 10.69
C THR A 162 -31.34 -30.55 10.18
N SER A 163 -30.47 -30.24 9.23
CA SER A 163 -30.53 -29.13 8.29
C SER A 163 -31.80 -29.19 7.43
N ASN A 164 -32.50 -28.07 7.32
CA ASN A 164 -33.57 -27.84 6.34
C ASN A 164 -33.03 -27.15 5.08
N TYR A 165 -31.95 -27.69 4.51
CA TYR A 165 -31.61 -27.47 3.10
C TYR A 165 -32.20 -28.63 2.30
N ALA A 166 -33.25 -28.35 1.53
CA ALA A 166 -33.74 -29.27 0.52
C ALA A 166 -32.58 -29.60 -0.44
N PRO A 167 -32.22 -30.89 -0.64
CA PRO A 167 -31.28 -31.26 -1.67
C PRO A 167 -32.03 -31.15 -2.99
N ALA A 168 -31.75 -30.09 -3.76
CA ALA A 168 -31.90 -30.20 -5.20
C ALA A 168 -30.88 -31.26 -5.64
N THR A 169 -31.32 -32.52 -5.71
CA THR A 169 -30.59 -33.63 -6.32
C THR A 169 -30.43 -33.33 -7.80
N THR A 170 -29.44 -32.51 -8.12
CA THR A 170 -28.63 -32.71 -9.32
C THR A 170 -27.86 -34.02 -9.10
N PRO A 171 -27.69 -34.87 -10.11
CA PRO A 171 -26.96 -36.12 -9.92
C PRO A 171 -25.56 -35.80 -9.40
N LEU A 172 -25.02 -36.66 -8.54
CA LEU A 172 -23.58 -36.79 -8.24
C LEU A 172 -22.78 -37.10 -9.53
N ALA A 173 -22.89 -36.27 -10.55
CA ALA A 173 -22.03 -36.30 -11.72
C ALA A 173 -20.66 -35.80 -11.24
N GLN A 174 -19.83 -36.75 -10.78
CA GLN A 174 -18.37 -36.74 -10.88
C GLN A 174 -17.72 -35.35 -10.70
N ARG A 175 -17.74 -34.79 -9.48
CA ARG A 175 -16.77 -33.73 -9.14
C ARG A 175 -15.39 -34.36 -9.19
N THR A 176 -14.70 -34.15 -10.31
CA THR A 176 -13.38 -34.74 -10.58
C THR A 176 -12.30 -33.79 -10.05
N TYR A 177 -12.61 -32.50 -9.94
CA TYR A 177 -11.68 -31.46 -9.53
C TYR A 177 -12.23 -30.67 -8.33
N GLN A 178 -11.33 -30.21 -7.45
CA GLN A 178 -11.73 -29.36 -6.31
C GLN A 178 -12.30 -28.01 -6.79
N THR A 179 -11.89 -27.52 -7.96
CA THR A 179 -12.41 -26.28 -8.58
C THR A 179 -13.88 -26.36 -8.97
N ASP A 180 -14.45 -27.57 -9.08
CA ASP A 180 -15.86 -27.78 -9.45
C ASP A 180 -16.82 -27.25 -8.36
N SER A 181 -16.30 -26.92 -7.17
CA SER A 181 -17.07 -26.22 -6.13
C SER A 181 -17.32 -24.74 -6.45
N ILE A 182 -16.53 -24.15 -7.35
CA ILE A 182 -16.61 -22.73 -7.74
C ILE A 182 -17.54 -22.59 -8.95
N CYS A 183 -17.24 -23.28 -10.05
CA CYS A 183 -18.04 -23.26 -11.28
C CYS A 183 -17.73 -24.50 -12.13
N SER A 184 -18.44 -24.66 -13.25
CA SER A 184 -18.10 -25.70 -14.24
C SER A 184 -16.63 -25.59 -14.69
N ARG A 185 -16.03 -26.73 -15.05
CA ARG A 185 -14.62 -26.78 -15.49
C ARG A 185 -14.39 -25.95 -16.75
N GLU A 186 -15.38 -25.90 -17.64
CA GLU A 186 -15.39 -25.10 -18.86
C GLU A 186 -15.35 -23.60 -18.54
N LEU A 187 -16.25 -23.13 -17.65
CA LEU A 187 -16.24 -21.73 -17.23
C LEU A 187 -14.95 -21.39 -16.47
N PHE A 188 -14.46 -22.29 -15.63
CA PHE A 188 -13.22 -22.08 -14.89
C PHE A 188 -12.04 -21.88 -15.85
N LYS A 189 -11.88 -22.76 -16.86
CA LYS A 189 -10.85 -22.61 -17.90
C LYS A 189 -11.03 -21.30 -18.69
N ARG A 190 -12.26 -20.84 -18.90
CA ARG A 190 -12.52 -19.54 -19.55
C ARG A 190 -12.04 -18.36 -18.70
N ILE A 191 -12.29 -18.39 -17.39
CA ILE A 191 -11.78 -17.36 -16.45
C ILE A 191 -10.25 -17.37 -16.43
N ILE A 192 -9.62 -18.55 -16.40
CA ILE A 192 -8.14 -18.66 -16.48
C ILE A 192 -7.61 -18.17 -17.84
N GLY A 193 -8.36 -18.39 -18.93
CA GLY A 193 -8.04 -17.82 -20.24
C GLY A 193 -8.04 -16.29 -20.20
N ASP A 194 -9.09 -15.69 -19.63
CA ASP A 194 -9.19 -14.24 -19.46
C ASP A 194 -8.07 -13.70 -18.53
N TYR A 195 -7.63 -14.46 -17.51
CA TYR A 195 -6.43 -14.13 -16.73
C TYR A 195 -5.18 -14.05 -17.62
N LEU A 196 -4.91 -15.10 -18.38
CA LEU A 196 -3.72 -15.19 -19.23
C LEU A 196 -3.73 -14.11 -20.31
N GLU A 197 -4.89 -13.80 -20.87
CA GLU A 197 -5.05 -12.81 -21.93
C GLU A 197 -4.95 -11.37 -21.41
N LEU A 198 -5.68 -11.04 -20.34
CA LEU A 198 -5.91 -9.64 -19.94
C LEU A 198 -5.14 -9.23 -18.67
N VAL A 199 -5.02 -10.12 -17.68
CA VAL A 199 -4.52 -9.76 -16.34
C VAL A 199 -3.04 -10.07 -16.16
N TYR A 200 -2.56 -11.18 -16.72
CA TYR A 200 -1.18 -11.62 -16.66
C TYR A 200 -0.17 -10.52 -17.02
N PRO A 201 -0.37 -9.67 -18.06
CA PRO A 201 0.61 -8.64 -18.41
C PRO A 201 0.89 -7.65 -17.28
N VAL A 202 -0.08 -7.44 -16.37
CA VAL A 202 0.03 -6.52 -15.23
C VAL A 202 0.38 -7.27 -13.95
N VAL A 203 -0.11 -8.50 -13.77
CA VAL A 203 0.09 -9.32 -12.57
C VAL A 203 0.63 -10.72 -12.95
N PRO A 204 1.89 -10.83 -13.40
CA PRO A 204 2.46 -12.10 -13.88
C PRO A 204 2.97 -12.97 -12.72
N VAL A 205 2.05 -13.62 -12.00
CA VAL A 205 2.38 -14.46 -10.82
C VAL A 205 2.62 -15.94 -11.15
N VAL A 206 2.63 -16.33 -12.42
CA VAL A 206 2.87 -17.72 -12.86
C VAL A 206 3.83 -17.77 -14.03
N HIS A 207 4.45 -18.92 -14.23
CA HIS A 207 5.23 -19.23 -15.42
C HIS A 207 4.31 -19.90 -16.44
N ARG A 208 4.03 -19.24 -17.56
CA ARG A 208 2.93 -19.64 -18.47
C ARG A 208 3.00 -21.10 -18.93
N PRO A 209 4.12 -21.61 -19.47
CA PRO A 209 4.19 -22.98 -19.96
C PRO A 209 3.95 -24.02 -18.86
N THR A 210 4.62 -23.86 -17.71
CA THR A 210 4.49 -24.79 -16.58
C THR A 210 3.08 -24.76 -15.99
N PHE A 211 2.50 -23.57 -15.85
CA PHE A 211 1.15 -23.39 -15.34
C PHE A 211 0.09 -24.04 -16.24
N GLN A 212 0.19 -23.84 -17.56
CA GLN A 212 -0.73 -24.47 -18.52
C GLN A 212 -0.60 -25.99 -18.48
N GLN A 213 0.62 -26.52 -18.47
CA GLN A 213 0.87 -27.95 -18.36
C GLN A 213 0.28 -28.54 -17.07
N ASP A 214 0.41 -27.85 -15.94
CA ASP A 214 -0.13 -28.30 -14.65
C ASP A 214 -1.67 -28.27 -14.61
N LEU A 215 -2.28 -27.28 -15.27
CA LEU A 215 -3.74 -27.20 -15.43
C LEU A 215 -4.29 -28.30 -16.34
N GLU A 216 -3.59 -28.61 -17.43
CA GLU A 216 -3.96 -29.70 -18.36
C GLU A 216 -3.86 -31.07 -17.70
N ARG A 217 -2.85 -31.26 -16.85
CA ARG A 217 -2.67 -32.48 -16.04
C ARG A 217 -3.65 -32.59 -14.86
N GLY A 218 -4.46 -31.57 -14.60
CA GLY A 218 -5.40 -31.58 -13.49
C GLY A 218 -4.72 -31.64 -12.12
N ARG A 219 -3.58 -30.95 -11.96
CA ARG A 219 -2.81 -30.95 -10.70
C ARG A 219 -3.65 -30.49 -9.50
N ASP A 220 -4.71 -29.71 -9.74
CA ASP A 220 -5.66 -29.24 -8.74
C ASP A 220 -6.53 -30.33 -8.10
N ALA A 221 -6.50 -31.55 -8.60
CA ALA A 221 -7.18 -32.69 -7.97
C ALA A 221 -6.40 -33.27 -6.77
N TYR A 222 -5.09 -33.06 -6.68
CA TYR A 222 -4.23 -33.70 -5.68
C TYR A 222 -3.21 -32.78 -5.00
N ASP A 223 -2.99 -31.56 -5.51
CA ASP A 223 -2.10 -30.56 -4.92
C ASP A 223 -2.93 -29.37 -4.40
N THR A 224 -3.02 -29.23 -3.08
CA THR A 224 -3.78 -28.16 -2.43
C THR A 224 -3.18 -26.78 -2.68
N ASP A 225 -1.85 -26.63 -2.75
CA ASP A 225 -1.21 -25.33 -2.99
C ASP A 225 -1.49 -24.86 -4.43
N PHE A 226 -1.43 -25.78 -5.40
CA PHE A 226 -1.81 -25.47 -6.79
C PHE A 226 -3.31 -25.20 -6.93
N PHE A 227 -4.18 -25.95 -6.24
CA PHE A 227 -5.61 -25.63 -6.18
C PHE A 227 -5.83 -24.22 -5.64
N LEU A 228 -5.19 -23.85 -4.53
CA LEU A 228 -5.32 -22.50 -3.95
C LEU A 228 -4.77 -21.42 -4.89
N LEU A 229 -3.72 -21.70 -5.66
CA LEU A 229 -3.22 -20.80 -6.71
C LEU A 229 -4.30 -20.52 -7.76
N LEU A 230 -5.00 -21.55 -8.23
CA LEU A 230 -6.14 -21.39 -9.15
C LEU A 230 -7.28 -20.58 -8.52
N VAL A 231 -7.60 -20.82 -7.25
CA VAL A 231 -8.60 -20.04 -6.50
C VAL A 231 -8.21 -18.56 -6.42
N GLY A 232 -6.94 -18.27 -6.11
CA GLY A 232 -6.41 -16.92 -6.05
C GLY A 232 -6.48 -16.22 -7.42
N ILE A 233 -6.04 -16.88 -8.49
CA ILE A 233 -6.09 -16.33 -9.86
C ILE A 233 -7.54 -16.09 -10.31
N CYS A 234 -8.47 -16.99 -9.97
CA CYS A 234 -9.90 -16.79 -10.22
C CYS A 234 -10.41 -15.52 -9.54
N ALA A 235 -10.16 -15.36 -8.23
CA ALA A 235 -10.55 -14.18 -7.48
C ALA A 235 -9.91 -12.89 -8.04
N LEU A 236 -8.63 -12.92 -8.41
CA LEU A 236 -7.92 -11.80 -9.02
C LEU A 236 -8.60 -11.36 -10.33
N THR A 237 -8.92 -12.32 -11.19
CA THR A 237 -9.53 -12.08 -12.51
C THR A 237 -10.94 -11.51 -12.37
N LEU A 238 -11.73 -12.04 -11.43
CA LEU A 238 -13.05 -11.52 -11.09
C LEU A 238 -12.98 -10.12 -10.47
N GLY A 239 -11.94 -9.83 -9.68
CA GLY A 239 -11.74 -8.52 -9.06
C GLY A 239 -11.42 -7.45 -10.10
N ILE A 240 -10.42 -7.69 -10.95
CA ILE A 240 -10.00 -6.76 -12.00
C ILE A 240 -11.06 -6.65 -13.10
N GLY A 241 -11.62 -7.78 -13.56
CA GLY A 241 -12.60 -7.86 -14.64
C GLY A 241 -14.04 -7.98 -14.13
N SER A 242 -14.40 -7.29 -13.05
CA SER A 242 -15.73 -7.40 -12.42
C SER A 242 -16.87 -7.10 -13.39
N SER A 243 -16.64 -6.22 -14.37
CA SER A 243 -17.61 -5.90 -15.43
C SER A 243 -17.95 -7.10 -16.34
N ARG A 244 -17.05 -8.09 -16.41
CA ARG A 244 -17.22 -9.30 -17.23
C ARG A 244 -18.03 -10.39 -16.53
N PHE A 245 -18.39 -10.21 -15.26
CA PHE A 245 -19.09 -11.23 -14.49
C PHE A 245 -20.44 -11.62 -15.11
N GLU A 246 -21.18 -10.66 -15.67
CA GLU A 246 -22.46 -10.99 -16.34
C GLU A 246 -22.23 -11.88 -17.57
N ARG A 247 -21.11 -11.72 -18.27
CA ARG A 247 -20.74 -12.62 -19.37
C ARG A 247 -20.48 -14.04 -18.89
N TYR A 248 -19.86 -14.21 -17.72
CA TYR A 248 -19.65 -15.54 -17.12
C TYR A 248 -20.98 -16.21 -16.75
N ARG A 249 -21.92 -15.47 -16.17
CA ARG A 249 -23.28 -15.98 -15.89
C ARG A 249 -24.05 -16.35 -17.15
N LEU A 250 -23.90 -15.60 -18.23
CA LEU A 250 -24.54 -15.95 -19.51
C LEU A 250 -23.96 -17.23 -20.12
N LEU A 251 -22.66 -17.48 -19.92
CA LEU A 251 -21.99 -18.70 -20.38
C LEU A 251 -22.35 -19.92 -19.52
N ASP A 252 -22.54 -19.73 -18.22
CA ASP A 252 -22.98 -20.76 -17.28
C ASP A 252 -24.17 -20.26 -16.44
N PRO A 253 -25.41 -20.45 -16.90
CA PRO A 253 -26.61 -20.04 -16.18
C PRO A 253 -26.81 -20.76 -14.84
N THR A 254 -26.05 -21.83 -14.57
CA THR A 254 -26.10 -22.58 -13.31
C THR A 254 -25.16 -22.02 -12.24
N LEU A 255 -24.37 -20.98 -12.56
CA LEU A 255 -23.45 -20.35 -11.63
C LEU A 255 -24.20 -19.87 -10.37
N PRO A 256 -23.80 -20.31 -9.16
CA PRO A 256 -24.59 -20.08 -7.94
C PRO A 256 -24.45 -18.66 -7.37
N PHE A 257 -23.62 -17.80 -7.97
CA PHE A 257 -23.26 -16.50 -7.42
C PHE A 257 -24.03 -15.36 -8.08
N GLN A 258 -24.56 -14.45 -7.25
CA GLN A 258 -25.32 -13.29 -7.72
C GLN A 258 -24.42 -12.16 -8.24
N SER A 259 -23.17 -12.07 -7.76
CA SER A 259 -22.19 -11.04 -8.12
C SER A 259 -20.75 -11.57 -8.11
N ALA A 260 -19.84 -10.84 -8.75
CA ALA A 260 -18.40 -11.13 -8.71
C ALA A 260 -17.87 -11.12 -7.26
N GLU A 261 -18.34 -10.18 -6.44
CA GLU A 261 -18.00 -10.10 -5.02
C GLU A 261 -18.39 -11.37 -4.27
N ALA A 262 -19.60 -11.91 -4.50
CA ALA A 262 -20.04 -13.15 -3.86
C ALA A 262 -19.13 -14.33 -4.22
N MET A 263 -18.72 -14.43 -5.50
CA MET A 263 -17.80 -15.45 -5.98
C MET A 263 -16.38 -15.27 -5.41
N ILE A 264 -15.88 -14.04 -5.29
CA ILE A 264 -14.59 -13.72 -4.66
C ILE A 264 -14.60 -14.07 -3.17
N ASN A 265 -15.69 -13.77 -2.45
CA ASN A 265 -15.87 -14.16 -1.05
C ASN A 265 -15.83 -15.67 -0.89
N HIS A 266 -16.50 -16.41 -1.78
CA HIS A 266 -16.43 -17.87 -1.77
C HIS A 266 -15.01 -18.41 -2.05
N CYS A 267 -14.28 -17.81 -2.99
CA CYS A 267 -12.86 -18.13 -3.22
C CYS A 267 -12.02 -17.92 -1.95
N TYR A 268 -12.28 -16.84 -1.21
CA TYR A 268 -11.62 -16.58 0.06
C TYR A 268 -12.00 -17.58 1.15
N ASP A 269 -13.27 -17.98 1.24
CA ASP A 269 -13.71 -19.02 2.19
C ASP A 269 -13.01 -20.36 1.88
N LEU A 270 -12.88 -20.72 0.60
CA LEU A 270 -12.09 -21.90 0.20
C LEU A 270 -10.62 -21.77 0.62
N PHE A 271 -10.01 -20.61 0.41
CA PHE A 271 -8.65 -20.33 0.86
C PHE A 271 -8.49 -20.51 2.37
N VAL A 272 -9.39 -19.97 3.18
CA VAL A 272 -9.36 -20.12 4.64
C VAL A 272 -9.58 -21.58 5.06
N CYS A 273 -10.57 -22.26 4.48
CA CYS A 273 -10.92 -23.63 4.86
C CYS A 273 -9.84 -24.67 4.53
N HIS A 274 -9.03 -24.44 3.49
CA HIS A 274 -7.97 -25.38 3.09
C HIS A 274 -6.63 -25.12 3.81
N ARG A 275 -6.54 -24.07 4.64
CA ARG A 275 -5.37 -23.78 5.45
C ARG A 275 -5.37 -24.62 6.73
N GLN A 276 -4.71 -25.76 6.66
CA GLN A 276 -4.46 -26.62 7.82
C GLN A 276 -3.53 -25.94 8.84
N ALA A 277 -3.45 -26.49 10.06
CA ALA A 277 -2.59 -25.94 11.11
C ALA A 277 -1.10 -25.83 10.69
N SER A 278 -0.64 -26.73 9.82
CA SER A 278 0.71 -26.78 9.27
C SER A 278 0.92 -25.92 8.02
N TYR A 279 -0.09 -25.14 7.60
CA TYR A 279 -0.02 -24.36 6.35
C TYR A 279 1.20 -23.45 6.28
N TYR A 280 1.61 -22.86 7.41
CA TYR A 280 2.77 -21.96 7.47
C TYR A 280 4.10 -22.64 7.80
N ASP A 281 4.12 -23.95 8.01
CA ASP A 281 5.35 -24.71 8.26
C ASP A 281 6.23 -24.78 6.99
N GLN A 282 5.61 -24.58 5.82
CA GLN A 282 6.28 -24.51 4.53
C GLN A 282 5.94 -23.20 3.82
N VAL A 283 6.96 -22.50 3.32
CA VAL A 283 6.81 -21.27 2.56
C VAL A 283 7.14 -21.55 1.09
N SER A 284 6.34 -21.03 0.18
CA SER A 284 6.56 -21.18 -1.26
C SER A 284 6.14 -19.92 -2.02
N HIS A 285 6.70 -19.73 -3.23
CA HIS A 285 6.24 -18.67 -4.13
C HIS A 285 4.75 -18.79 -4.45
N GLN A 286 4.20 -20.01 -4.56
CA GLN A 286 2.78 -20.23 -4.80
C GLN A 286 1.91 -19.67 -3.66
N LYS A 287 2.24 -19.93 -2.39
CA LYS A 287 1.50 -19.37 -1.25
C LYS A 287 1.53 -17.85 -1.26
N TRP A 288 2.70 -17.27 -1.58
CA TRP A 288 2.83 -15.83 -1.77
C TRP A 288 1.91 -15.31 -2.89
N ALA A 289 1.88 -15.98 -4.05
CA ALA A 289 1.06 -15.60 -5.19
C ALA A 289 -0.44 -15.66 -4.85
N VAL A 290 -0.89 -16.69 -4.13
CA VAL A 290 -2.28 -16.80 -3.65
C VAL A 290 -2.65 -15.59 -2.80
N SER A 291 -1.85 -15.28 -1.77
CA SER A 291 -2.09 -14.13 -0.90
C SER A 291 -2.13 -12.85 -1.71
N TYR A 292 -1.16 -12.61 -2.61
CA TYR A 292 -1.09 -11.40 -3.44
C TYR A 292 -2.29 -11.25 -4.39
N CYS A 293 -2.73 -12.35 -5.02
CA CYS A 293 -3.93 -12.37 -5.85
C CYS A 293 -5.17 -11.94 -5.06
N LEU A 294 -5.35 -12.49 -3.84
CA LEU A 294 -6.48 -12.14 -2.97
C LEU A 294 -6.40 -10.71 -2.44
N VAL A 295 -5.20 -10.20 -2.11
CA VAL A 295 -4.97 -8.78 -1.78
C VAL A 295 -5.53 -7.89 -2.87
N THR A 296 -5.14 -8.18 -4.11
CA THR A 296 -5.52 -7.40 -5.28
C THR A 296 -7.01 -7.54 -5.53
N ALA A 297 -7.58 -8.75 -5.51
CA ALA A 297 -9.02 -8.97 -5.68
C ALA A 297 -9.85 -8.13 -4.72
N PHE A 298 -9.58 -8.22 -3.40
CA PHE A 298 -10.31 -7.44 -2.39
C PHE A 298 -10.05 -5.94 -2.48
N PHE A 299 -8.88 -5.52 -2.95
CA PHE A 299 -8.60 -4.12 -3.21
C PHE A 299 -9.48 -3.57 -4.34
N GLN A 300 -9.61 -4.32 -5.44
CA GLN A 300 -10.42 -3.92 -6.60
C GLN A 300 -11.91 -3.75 -6.26
N ILE A 301 -12.44 -4.62 -5.38
CA ILE A 301 -13.85 -4.56 -4.94
C ILE A 301 -14.08 -3.68 -3.69
N GLY A 302 -13.10 -2.87 -3.27
CA GLY A 302 -13.27 -1.91 -2.17
C GLY A 302 -13.23 -2.49 -0.75
N HIS A 303 -12.96 -3.79 -0.59
CA HIS A 303 -12.85 -4.48 0.70
C HIS A 303 -11.48 -4.28 1.36
N HIS A 304 -11.14 -3.03 1.63
CA HIS A 304 -9.80 -2.64 2.06
C HIS A 304 -9.31 -3.29 3.37
N ASN A 305 -10.21 -3.62 4.31
CA ASN A 305 -9.79 -4.23 5.57
C ASN A 305 -9.24 -5.66 5.34
N ARG A 306 -9.91 -6.47 4.51
CA ARG A 306 -9.43 -7.81 4.16
C ARG A 306 -8.19 -7.74 3.29
N SER A 307 -8.20 -6.87 2.28
CA SER A 307 -7.03 -6.61 1.44
C SER A 307 -5.79 -6.28 2.28
N ARG A 308 -5.91 -5.42 3.31
CA ARG A 308 -4.82 -5.09 4.23
C ARG A 308 -4.32 -6.27 5.06
N MET A 309 -5.21 -7.13 5.58
CA MET A 309 -4.77 -8.30 6.37
C MET A 309 -3.97 -9.26 5.49
N LEU A 310 -4.47 -9.52 4.29
CA LEU A 310 -3.78 -10.36 3.30
C LEU A 310 -2.49 -9.71 2.80
N GLU A 311 -2.41 -8.38 2.77
CA GLU A 311 -1.22 -7.66 2.34
C GLU A 311 -0.07 -7.90 3.31
N ILE A 312 -0.36 -7.90 4.62
CA ILE A 312 0.64 -8.24 5.64
C ILE A 312 1.10 -9.69 5.52
N GLU A 313 0.17 -10.60 5.24
CA GLU A 313 0.52 -12.00 4.97
C GLU A 313 1.45 -12.13 3.75
N ALA A 314 1.10 -11.51 2.63
CA ALA A 314 1.93 -11.51 1.41
C ALA A 314 3.32 -10.87 1.66
N MET A 315 3.37 -9.75 2.38
CA MET A 315 4.64 -9.11 2.77
C MET A 315 5.50 -10.02 3.65
N GLN A 316 4.88 -10.76 4.58
CA GLN A 316 5.61 -11.68 5.45
C GLN A 316 6.16 -12.87 4.66
N LEU A 317 5.37 -13.48 3.78
CA LEU A 317 5.83 -14.56 2.90
C LEU A 317 7.00 -14.10 2.02
N ALA A 318 6.92 -12.88 1.47
CA ALA A 318 7.99 -12.29 0.67
C ALA A 318 9.27 -11.98 1.45
N ARG A 319 9.18 -11.77 2.77
CA ARG A 319 10.35 -11.64 3.63
C ARG A 319 10.99 -13.00 3.90
N LEU A 320 10.17 -14.01 4.17
CA LEU A 320 10.63 -15.38 4.44
C LEU A 320 11.26 -16.02 3.20
N LEU A 321 10.77 -15.70 2.00
CA LEU A 321 11.40 -16.08 0.73
C LEU A 321 12.61 -15.21 0.35
N GLU A 322 12.96 -14.22 1.18
CA GLU A 322 14.04 -13.26 0.98
C GLU A 322 14.03 -12.62 -0.43
N LEU A 323 12.84 -12.29 -0.95
CA LEU A 323 12.69 -11.80 -2.33
C LEU A 323 13.47 -10.51 -2.64
N HIS A 324 13.97 -9.80 -1.63
CA HIS A 324 14.73 -8.56 -1.78
C HIS A 324 16.24 -8.80 -1.88
N ARG A 325 16.73 -10.04 -1.79
CA ARG A 325 18.15 -10.39 -1.83
C ARG A 325 18.47 -11.15 -3.10
N ALA A 326 19.20 -10.52 -4.02
CA ALA A 326 19.55 -11.16 -5.30
C ALA A 326 20.39 -12.45 -5.11
N SER A 327 21.21 -12.52 -4.05
CA SER A 327 22.05 -13.67 -3.75
C SER A 327 21.26 -14.94 -3.39
N THR A 328 20.01 -14.82 -2.91
CA THR A 328 19.20 -15.99 -2.52
C THR A 328 18.58 -16.70 -3.73
N TYR A 329 18.78 -16.16 -4.93
CA TYR A 329 18.37 -16.79 -6.17
C TYR A 329 19.44 -17.74 -6.74
N GLU A 330 20.67 -17.68 -6.22
CA GLU A 330 21.72 -18.61 -6.60
C GLU A 330 21.33 -20.04 -6.19
N GLY A 331 21.36 -20.97 -7.15
CA GLY A 331 20.98 -22.37 -6.93
C GLY A 331 19.48 -22.66 -7.04
N LEU A 332 18.62 -21.65 -7.25
CA LEU A 332 17.23 -21.88 -7.66
C LEU A 332 17.17 -22.25 -9.15
N ASP A 333 16.13 -23.00 -9.54
CA ASP A 333 15.82 -23.18 -10.95
C ASP A 333 15.45 -21.83 -11.61
N PHE A 334 15.65 -21.73 -12.92
CA PHE A 334 15.48 -20.45 -13.61
C PHE A 334 14.02 -19.97 -13.60
N VAL A 335 13.04 -20.86 -13.51
CA VAL A 335 11.62 -20.51 -13.45
C VAL A 335 11.29 -19.88 -12.10
N GLU A 336 11.67 -20.54 -11.00
CA GLU A 336 11.47 -20.05 -9.65
C GLU A 336 12.21 -18.72 -9.42
N ALA A 337 13.46 -18.61 -9.89
CA ALA A 337 14.21 -17.35 -9.81
C ALA A 337 13.49 -16.20 -10.53
N GLN A 338 12.91 -16.46 -11.70
CA GLN A 338 12.16 -15.46 -12.47
C GLN A 338 10.85 -15.07 -11.79
N LEU A 339 10.13 -16.04 -11.24
CA LEU A 339 8.91 -15.81 -10.48
C LEU A 339 9.17 -14.97 -9.22
N ARG A 340 10.23 -15.28 -8.47
CA ARG A 340 10.63 -14.51 -7.28
C ARG A 340 11.03 -13.06 -7.60
N ARG A 341 11.69 -12.83 -8.74
CA ARG A 341 11.99 -11.47 -9.23
C ARG A 341 10.71 -10.70 -9.55
N LYS A 342 9.78 -11.30 -10.32
CA LYS A 342 8.46 -10.70 -10.59
C LYS A 342 7.70 -10.41 -9.29
N ALA A 343 7.74 -11.33 -8.32
CA ALA A 343 7.09 -11.22 -7.03
C ALA A 343 7.63 -10.07 -6.16
N PHE A 344 8.95 -9.87 -6.14
CA PHE A 344 9.58 -8.73 -5.49
C PHE A 344 9.01 -7.41 -6.01
N TRP A 345 8.96 -7.25 -7.33
CA TRP A 345 8.49 -6.03 -7.98
C TRP A 345 7.00 -5.77 -7.74
N LEU A 346 6.16 -6.81 -7.77
CA LEU A 346 4.74 -6.69 -7.46
C LEU A 346 4.50 -6.15 -6.04
N ILE A 347 5.22 -6.65 -5.03
CA ILE A 347 5.15 -6.07 -3.67
C ILE A 347 5.77 -4.67 -3.62
N PHE A 348 6.87 -4.44 -4.34
CA PHE A 348 7.49 -3.12 -4.38
C PHE A 348 6.54 -2.06 -4.94
N TYR A 349 5.72 -2.40 -5.94
CA TYR A 349 4.67 -1.51 -6.44
C TYR A 349 3.67 -1.18 -5.34
N SER A 350 3.15 -2.17 -4.60
CA SER A 350 2.26 -1.93 -3.46
C SER A 350 2.90 -1.04 -2.40
N LEU A 351 4.19 -1.24 -2.11
CA LEU A 351 4.96 -0.37 -1.21
C LEU A 351 4.99 1.09 -1.70
N VAL A 352 5.24 1.33 -2.99
CA VAL A 352 5.30 2.69 -3.53
C VAL A 352 3.93 3.35 -3.54
N HIS A 353 2.86 2.64 -3.95
CA HIS A 353 1.50 3.16 -3.83
C HIS A 353 1.18 3.50 -2.37
N ASN A 354 1.45 2.61 -1.41
CA ASN A 354 1.29 2.90 0.02
C ASN A 354 2.11 4.10 0.52
N LYS A 355 3.29 4.36 -0.06
CA LYS A 355 4.14 5.50 0.31
C LYS A 355 3.75 6.83 -0.36
N LEU A 356 3.13 6.80 -1.54
CA LEU A 356 2.83 7.99 -2.34
C LEU A 356 1.36 8.38 -2.32
N GLN A 357 0.44 7.42 -2.52
CA GLN A 357 -1.00 7.64 -2.59
C GLN A 357 -1.67 7.83 -1.23
N PHE A 358 -1.11 7.23 -0.16
CA PHE A 358 -1.79 7.22 1.14
C PHE A 358 -1.26 8.31 2.07
N ALA A 359 -2.10 9.33 2.31
CA ALA A 359 -1.94 10.34 3.36
C ALA A 359 -2.16 9.79 4.79
N ARG A 360 -1.80 8.52 5.04
CA ARG A 360 -1.95 7.86 6.35
C ARG A 360 -0.58 7.70 7.02
N ARG A 361 -0.55 7.95 8.32
CA ARG A 361 0.68 7.97 9.13
C ARG A 361 1.17 6.58 9.57
N GLU A 362 0.35 5.54 9.38
CA GLU A 362 0.70 4.17 9.74
C GLU A 362 1.40 3.50 8.55
N ARG A 363 2.71 3.31 8.67
CA ARG A 363 3.57 2.70 7.66
C ARG A 363 3.82 1.24 8.02
N LEU A 364 2.99 0.33 7.54
CA LEU A 364 3.36 -1.09 7.51
C LEU A 364 4.35 -1.24 6.35
N LEU A 365 5.63 -1.28 6.67
CA LEU A 365 6.71 -1.30 5.69
C LEU A 365 7.11 -2.74 5.42
N TYR A 366 7.09 -3.18 4.15
CA TYR A 366 7.80 -4.38 3.70
C TYR A 366 9.32 -4.18 3.73
N LEU A 367 9.78 -3.04 3.23
CA LEU A 367 11.20 -2.63 3.24
C LEU A 367 11.38 -1.39 4.12
N ASP A 368 12.28 -1.46 5.09
CA ASP A 368 12.70 -0.30 5.87
C ASP A 368 13.77 0.53 5.13
N CYS A 369 14.20 1.64 5.73
CA CYS A 369 15.17 2.54 5.10
C CYS A 369 16.60 1.97 5.04
N ALA A 370 16.94 0.98 5.87
CA ALA A 370 18.24 0.32 5.86
C ALA A 370 18.29 -0.78 4.79
N MET A 371 17.21 -1.56 4.68
CA MET A 371 17.01 -2.54 3.60
C MET A 371 16.99 -1.85 2.24
N LEU A 372 16.19 -0.78 2.09
CA LEU A 372 16.19 -0.01 0.84
C LEU A 372 17.59 0.45 0.45
N ARG A 373 18.46 0.76 1.43
CA ARG A 373 19.86 1.18 1.24
C ARG A 373 20.81 0.11 0.72
N THR A 374 20.49 -1.16 0.91
CA THR A 374 21.37 -2.29 0.58
C THR A 374 20.89 -3.12 -0.61
N ILE A 375 19.62 -2.97 -1.00
CA ILE A 375 19.05 -3.67 -2.16
C ILE A 375 19.72 -3.20 -3.45
N ASP A 376 20.14 -4.18 -4.26
CA ASP A 376 20.52 -4.02 -5.65
C ASP A 376 19.29 -4.22 -6.56
N PHE A 377 18.65 -3.12 -6.95
CA PHE A 377 17.44 -3.17 -7.78
C PHE A 377 17.72 -3.70 -9.19
N GLN A 378 18.91 -3.47 -9.75
CA GLN A 378 19.24 -3.95 -11.09
C GLN A 378 19.37 -5.47 -11.09
N ALA A 379 20.05 -6.02 -10.08
CA ALA A 379 20.17 -7.47 -9.90
C ALA A 379 18.85 -8.16 -9.56
N LEU A 380 17.76 -7.44 -9.27
CA LEU A 380 16.41 -7.98 -9.02
C LEU A 380 15.47 -7.87 -10.24
N LEU A 381 15.86 -7.18 -11.32
CA LEU A 381 15.04 -7.17 -12.54
C LEU A 381 14.92 -8.59 -13.11
N PRO A 382 13.71 -9.02 -13.52
CA PRO A 382 13.54 -10.19 -14.37
C PRO A 382 14.40 -10.11 -15.63
N THR A 383 14.91 -11.24 -16.10
CA THR A 383 15.58 -11.29 -17.41
C THR A 383 14.54 -11.02 -18.49
N GLU A 384 14.84 -10.17 -19.48
CA GLU A 384 13.91 -9.71 -20.53
C GLU A 384 13.59 -10.77 -21.58
N ILE A 385 13.23 -11.97 -21.14
CA ILE A 385 12.98 -13.16 -21.93
C ILE A 385 11.58 -13.67 -21.57
N GLU A 386 10.82 -14.03 -22.60
CA GLU A 386 9.45 -14.55 -22.44
C GLU A 386 9.47 -15.93 -21.79
N ASP A 387 8.41 -16.25 -21.04
CA ASP A 387 8.29 -17.49 -20.26
C ASP A 387 8.49 -18.74 -21.15
N GLU A 388 8.06 -18.70 -22.41
CA GLU A 388 8.20 -19.80 -23.38
C GLU A 388 9.65 -20.22 -23.64
N TYR A 389 10.61 -19.34 -23.35
CA TYR A 389 12.05 -19.58 -23.52
C TYR A 389 12.77 -19.83 -22.19
N ILE A 390 12.04 -20.01 -21.09
CA ILE A 390 12.62 -20.27 -19.78
C ILE A 390 12.21 -21.69 -19.36
N THR A 391 13.20 -22.53 -19.13
CA THR A 391 13.02 -23.88 -18.59
C THR A 391 13.66 -23.95 -17.20
N PRO A 392 13.30 -24.92 -16.34
CA PRO A 392 13.94 -25.06 -15.02
C PRO A 392 15.47 -25.15 -15.11
N ASP A 393 15.99 -25.80 -16.16
CA ASP A 393 17.41 -26.11 -16.33
C ASP A 393 18.17 -25.07 -17.17
N ALA A 394 17.49 -24.27 -17.99
CA ALA A 394 18.15 -23.33 -18.90
C ALA A 394 17.25 -22.18 -19.38
N ILE A 395 17.89 -21.06 -19.71
CA ILE A 395 17.30 -19.96 -20.48
C ILE A 395 17.69 -20.14 -21.95
N LEU A 396 16.69 -20.29 -22.82
CA LEU A 396 16.86 -20.54 -24.25
C LEU A 396 17.02 -19.22 -25.04
N PRO A 397 17.80 -19.22 -26.14
CA PRO A 397 17.92 -18.05 -27.00
C PRO A 397 16.61 -17.76 -27.73
N ARG A 398 16.28 -16.47 -27.86
CA ARG A 398 15.08 -16.04 -28.58
C ARG A 398 15.27 -16.19 -30.11
N PRO A 399 14.28 -16.70 -30.84
CA PRO A 399 14.36 -16.84 -32.30
C PRO A 399 14.16 -15.53 -33.09
N THR A 400 13.56 -14.50 -32.49
CA THR A 400 13.30 -13.18 -33.11
C THR A 400 14.30 -12.11 -32.66
N ASN A 401 14.33 -11.00 -33.42
CA ASN A 401 15.24 -9.87 -33.23
C ASN A 401 15.31 -9.44 -31.74
N PRO A 402 16.49 -9.50 -31.09
CA PRO A 402 16.65 -9.21 -29.66
C PRO A 402 16.20 -7.79 -29.26
N ASP A 403 16.12 -6.85 -30.22
CA ASP A 403 15.69 -5.47 -29.99
C ASP A 403 14.16 -5.29 -29.90
N GLN A 404 13.36 -6.35 -30.09
CA GLN A 404 11.91 -6.25 -30.04
C GLN A 404 11.38 -6.38 -28.60
N ALA A 405 10.84 -5.28 -28.06
CA ALA A 405 10.22 -5.26 -26.74
C ALA A 405 9.12 -6.31 -26.57
N ASN A 406 9.14 -6.96 -25.41
CA ASN A 406 8.14 -7.92 -24.96
C ASN A 406 7.49 -7.45 -23.63
N ILE A 407 6.57 -8.24 -23.10
CA ILE A 407 5.87 -7.94 -21.85
C ILE A 407 6.80 -7.85 -20.64
N VAL A 408 7.92 -8.58 -20.62
CA VAL A 408 8.92 -8.52 -19.54
C VAL A 408 9.76 -7.24 -19.66
N THR A 409 10.12 -6.83 -20.87
CA THR A 409 10.72 -5.50 -21.12
C THR A 409 9.80 -4.38 -20.62
N ALA A 410 8.49 -4.49 -20.86
CA ALA A 410 7.50 -3.54 -20.35
C ALA A 410 7.42 -3.55 -18.83
N PHE A 411 7.40 -4.74 -18.21
CA PHE A 411 7.42 -4.92 -16.76
C PHE A 411 8.67 -4.29 -16.13
N ASN A 412 9.86 -4.51 -16.71
CA ASN A 412 11.11 -3.90 -16.26
C ASN A 412 11.09 -2.39 -16.39
N MET A 413 10.50 -1.85 -17.46
CA MET A 413 10.35 -0.41 -17.62
C MET A 413 9.45 0.20 -16.54
N HIS A 414 8.34 -0.48 -16.23
CA HIS A 414 7.45 -0.11 -15.13
C HIS A 414 8.16 -0.15 -13.77
N SER A 415 8.96 -1.20 -13.52
CA SER A 415 9.82 -1.34 -12.35
C SER A 415 10.79 -0.17 -12.17
N LYS A 416 11.46 0.21 -13.26
CA LYS A 416 12.42 1.32 -13.27
C LYS A 416 11.72 2.66 -12.97
N LEU A 417 10.53 2.92 -13.52
CA LEU A 417 9.73 4.12 -13.20
C LEU A 417 9.48 4.26 -11.70
N PHE A 418 8.97 3.19 -11.06
CA PHE A 418 8.72 3.18 -9.61
C PHE A 418 9.99 3.40 -8.79
N CYS A 419 11.13 2.84 -9.22
CA CYS A 419 12.42 3.08 -8.56
C CYS A 419 12.88 4.52 -8.67
N THR A 420 12.88 5.11 -9.87
CA THR A 420 13.28 6.51 -10.10
C THR A 420 12.42 7.47 -9.29
N ALA A 421 11.14 7.16 -9.10
CA ALA A 421 10.22 7.95 -8.31
C ALA A 421 10.29 7.71 -6.79
N LEU A 422 11.07 6.75 -6.30
CA LEU A 422 11.27 6.55 -4.86
C LEU A 422 12.70 6.87 -4.42
N MET A 423 13.68 6.53 -5.25
CA MET A 423 15.10 6.49 -4.90
C MET A 423 15.90 7.61 -5.57
N PRO A 424 16.97 8.12 -4.94
CA PRO A 424 17.88 9.06 -5.59
C PRO A 424 18.51 8.48 -6.86
N LEU A 425 18.75 9.32 -7.87
CA LEU A 425 19.17 8.88 -9.21
C LEU A 425 20.51 8.14 -9.25
N TRP A 426 21.46 8.49 -8.38
CA TRP A 426 22.77 7.81 -8.29
C TRP A 426 22.65 6.33 -7.89
N ARG A 427 21.50 5.90 -7.36
CA ARG A 427 21.21 4.48 -7.03
C ARG A 427 20.46 3.74 -8.13
N VAL A 428 19.86 4.48 -9.04
CA VAL A 428 19.09 3.91 -10.16
C VAL A 428 19.96 3.84 -11.42
N SER A 429 20.91 4.77 -11.55
CA SER A 429 21.83 4.88 -12.69
C SER A 429 23.06 3.99 -12.50
N ASN A 430 23.41 3.22 -13.54
CA ASN A 430 24.61 2.37 -13.63
C ASN A 430 25.94 3.16 -13.69
N SER A 431 26.04 4.34 -13.08
CA SER A 431 27.31 5.06 -12.96
C SER A 431 28.20 4.37 -11.93
N GLY A 432 28.78 3.22 -12.32
CA GLY A 432 30.07 2.81 -11.79
C GLY A 432 31.04 3.97 -11.99
N SER A 433 31.86 4.27 -10.97
CA SER A 433 32.76 5.43 -10.89
C SER A 433 32.14 6.74 -10.38
N LEU A 434 31.55 6.73 -9.19
CA LEU A 434 31.92 7.78 -8.23
C LEU A 434 32.60 7.11 -7.03
N ASP A 435 33.79 7.61 -6.72
CA ASP A 435 34.62 7.25 -5.56
C ASP A 435 33.78 6.94 -4.32
N LEU A 436 33.66 5.64 -3.99
CA LEU A 436 33.10 5.16 -2.73
C LEU A 436 33.87 5.68 -1.51
N SER A 437 35.05 6.29 -1.70
CA SER A 437 35.86 6.89 -0.64
C SER A 437 35.42 8.29 -0.21
N ARG A 438 34.53 8.98 -0.96
CA ARG A 438 33.93 10.27 -0.55
C ARG A 438 32.47 10.16 -0.10
N ALA A 439 31.90 8.95 -0.13
CA ALA A 439 30.63 8.65 0.50
C ALA A 439 30.85 8.48 2.01
N ASP A 440 31.20 9.58 2.67
CA ASP A 440 31.17 9.69 4.13
C ASP A 440 29.84 9.11 4.64
N SER A 441 29.92 8.36 5.74
CA SER A 441 28.85 7.59 6.38
C SER A 441 27.58 8.38 6.76
N ASP A 442 27.54 9.68 6.46
CA ASP A 442 26.48 10.64 6.78
C ASP A 442 25.60 11.07 5.59
N ARG A 443 25.93 10.69 4.35
CA ARG A 443 25.06 10.99 3.19
C ARG A 443 24.19 9.81 2.82
N CYS A 444 22.89 10.07 2.76
CA CYS A 444 21.91 9.33 1.97
C CYS A 444 21.12 8.18 2.63
N CYS A 445 20.57 8.45 3.81
CA CYS A 445 19.25 7.93 4.14
C CYS A 445 18.20 8.93 3.66
N GLY A 446 17.14 8.52 2.97
CA GLY A 446 15.95 9.36 2.77
C GLY A 446 15.19 9.70 4.07
N CYS A 447 15.89 9.88 5.20
CA CYS A 447 15.36 10.41 6.45
C CYS A 447 15.50 11.93 6.50
N GLU A 448 14.75 12.52 7.41
CA GLU A 448 14.77 13.94 7.83
C GLU A 448 16.14 14.45 8.29
N CYS A 449 17.18 13.63 8.19
CA CYS A 449 18.57 13.90 8.60
C CYS A 449 19.42 14.56 7.49
N ILE A 450 18.93 14.62 6.24
CA ILE A 450 19.61 15.32 5.14
C ILE A 450 19.21 16.80 5.11
N GLU A 451 20.15 17.69 4.82
CA GLU A 451 19.87 19.11 4.57
C GLU A 451 18.74 19.27 3.54
N VAL A 452 17.70 20.03 3.89
CA VAL A 452 16.48 20.19 3.08
C VAL A 452 16.78 20.62 1.63
N LYS A 453 17.82 21.43 1.41
CA LYS A 453 18.25 21.84 0.07
C LYS A 453 18.68 20.66 -0.81
N LEU A 454 19.40 19.69 -0.26
CA LEU A 454 19.81 18.49 -0.98
C LEU A 454 18.61 17.57 -1.27
N GLN A 455 17.60 17.57 -0.39
CA GLN A 455 16.35 16.85 -0.65
C GLN A 455 15.56 17.47 -1.81
N VAL A 456 15.47 18.80 -1.86
CA VAL A 456 14.84 19.52 -2.97
C VAL A 456 15.57 19.24 -4.28
N GLN A 457 16.90 19.41 -4.30
CA GLN A 457 17.69 19.12 -5.50
C GLN A 457 17.49 17.67 -5.97
N SER A 458 17.55 16.71 -5.05
CA SER A 458 17.34 15.30 -5.41
C SER A 458 15.94 15.02 -5.98
N LEU A 459 14.90 15.74 -5.56
CA LEU A 459 13.56 15.58 -6.11
C LEU A 459 13.40 16.27 -7.47
N GLU A 460 14.03 17.44 -7.68
CA GLU A 460 14.09 18.11 -8.99
C GLU A 460 14.84 17.23 -10.01
N ASP A 461 16.00 16.68 -9.64
CA ASP A 461 16.76 15.78 -10.52
C ASP A 461 15.90 14.58 -10.92
N ARG A 462 15.19 13.98 -9.96
CA ARG A 462 14.27 12.86 -10.22
C ARG A 462 13.09 13.25 -11.09
N PHE A 463 12.55 14.45 -10.93
CA PHE A 463 11.47 14.96 -11.76
C PHE A 463 11.93 15.05 -13.22
N GLU A 464 13.12 15.62 -13.46
CA GLU A 464 13.68 15.73 -14.80
C GLU A 464 14.03 14.36 -15.42
N GLU A 465 14.62 13.42 -14.66
CA GLU A 465 14.85 12.07 -15.21
C GLU A 465 13.54 11.36 -15.53
N LEU A 466 12.53 11.44 -14.65
CA LEU A 466 11.20 10.88 -14.93
C LEU A 466 10.62 11.47 -16.20
N ARG A 467 10.66 12.80 -16.36
CA ARG A 467 10.08 13.51 -17.51
C ARG A 467 10.50 12.94 -18.86
N PHE A 468 11.78 12.61 -19.02
CA PHE A 468 12.34 12.10 -20.29
C PHE A 468 12.58 10.57 -20.28
N MET A 469 12.18 9.87 -19.23
CA MET A 469 12.50 8.45 -19.06
C MET A 469 11.93 7.56 -20.18
N LEU A 470 10.75 7.91 -20.71
CA LEU A 470 10.09 7.15 -21.76
C LEU A 470 10.67 7.37 -23.16
N ASP A 471 11.52 8.39 -23.37
CA ASP A 471 12.16 8.66 -24.67
C ASP A 471 13.17 7.57 -25.02
N LYS A 472 13.77 6.94 -24.00
CA LYS A 472 14.75 5.86 -24.12
C LYS A 472 14.11 4.47 -24.27
N CYS A 473 12.78 4.38 -24.24
CA CYS A 473 12.08 3.10 -24.36
C CYS A 473 12.12 2.56 -25.80
N PRO A 474 12.03 1.24 -25.98
CA PRO A 474 11.82 0.64 -27.29
C PRO A 474 10.57 1.22 -27.98
N PRO A 475 10.54 1.29 -29.33
CA PRO A 475 9.45 1.94 -30.08
C PRO A 475 8.04 1.47 -29.67
N LYS A 476 7.85 0.17 -29.39
CA LYS A 476 6.56 -0.39 -28.94
C LYS A 476 6.07 0.10 -27.57
N LEU A 477 6.88 0.82 -26.80
CA LEU A 477 6.51 1.36 -25.48
C LEU A 477 6.49 2.89 -25.48
N GLN A 478 6.93 3.54 -26.56
CA GLN A 478 6.98 4.99 -26.67
C GLN A 478 5.56 5.62 -26.78
N PRO A 479 5.40 6.91 -26.41
CA PRO A 479 4.11 7.61 -26.41
C PRO A 479 3.42 7.64 -27.77
N TRP A 480 4.20 7.68 -28.85
CA TRP A 480 3.72 7.74 -30.23
C TRP A 480 4.22 6.56 -31.06
N ALA A 481 4.29 5.38 -30.46
CA ALA A 481 4.55 4.16 -31.22
C ALA A 481 3.57 4.14 -32.40
N PRO A 482 4.04 4.14 -33.67
CA PRO A 482 3.14 3.98 -34.78
C PRO A 482 2.36 2.70 -34.53
N ASN A 483 1.03 2.77 -34.60
CA ASN A 483 0.22 1.56 -34.69
C ASN A 483 0.85 0.76 -35.81
N CYS A 484 1.54 -0.32 -35.45
CA CYS A 484 2.06 -1.24 -36.43
C CYS A 484 0.81 -1.97 -36.93
N ASP A 485 0.08 -1.32 -37.82
CA ASP A 485 -0.82 -1.95 -38.77
C ASP A 485 0.06 -2.76 -39.73
N SER A 486 0.80 -3.73 -39.19
CA SER A 486 1.37 -4.79 -40.00
C SER A 486 0.20 -5.67 -40.39
N ALA A 487 -0.47 -5.27 -41.47
CA ALA A 487 -1.52 -5.99 -42.19
C ALA A 487 -1.02 -7.31 -42.80
N THR A 488 -0.17 -8.06 -42.09
CA THR A 488 0.41 -9.31 -42.57
C THR A 488 0.46 -10.33 -41.42
N HIS A 489 -0.47 -11.30 -41.51
CA HIS A 489 -0.70 -12.47 -40.65
C HIS A 489 -1.50 -12.25 -39.34
N ASP A 490 -2.83 -12.11 -39.50
CA ASP A 490 -3.88 -12.20 -38.48
C ASP A 490 -3.98 -13.58 -37.79
N SER A 491 -2.92 -14.01 -37.09
CA SER A 491 -3.07 -15.13 -36.15
C SER A 491 -3.75 -14.63 -34.86
N ALA A 492 -4.58 -15.47 -34.24
CA ALA A 492 -5.21 -15.15 -32.96
C ALA A 492 -4.15 -14.81 -31.88
N ASN A 493 -2.98 -15.45 -31.92
CA ASN A 493 -1.86 -15.19 -31.02
C ASN A 493 -1.26 -13.79 -31.21
N SER A 494 -1.20 -13.27 -32.44
CA SER A 494 -0.73 -11.90 -32.69
C SER A 494 -1.68 -10.85 -32.11
N ARG A 495 -3.00 -11.10 -32.14
CA ARG A 495 -4.00 -10.18 -31.56
C ARG A 495 -3.89 -10.13 -30.04
N VAL A 496 -3.76 -11.28 -29.38
CA VAL A 496 -3.54 -11.35 -27.93
C VAL A 496 -2.25 -10.64 -27.55
N GLY A 497 -1.15 -10.89 -28.25
CA GLY A 497 0.13 -10.21 -27.99
C GLY A 497 0.05 -8.69 -28.15
N ASN A 498 -0.66 -8.18 -29.17
CA ASN A 498 -0.85 -6.76 -29.37
C ASN A 498 -1.68 -6.13 -28.25
N LEU A 499 -2.80 -6.75 -27.86
CA LEU A 499 -3.63 -6.29 -26.75
C LEU A 499 -2.84 -6.26 -25.43
N GLN A 500 -2.07 -7.30 -25.13
CA GLN A 500 -1.22 -7.36 -23.95
C GLN A 500 -0.21 -6.21 -23.92
N MET A 501 0.38 -5.88 -25.07
CA MET A 501 1.30 -4.75 -25.20
C MET A 501 0.61 -3.40 -25.02
N GLU A 502 -0.62 -3.24 -25.50
CA GLU A 502 -1.42 -2.03 -25.28
C GLU A 502 -1.79 -1.84 -23.81
N ILE A 503 -2.19 -2.91 -23.11
CA ILE A 503 -2.52 -2.90 -21.68
C ILE A 503 -1.33 -2.38 -20.86
N VAL A 504 -0.13 -2.96 -21.07
CA VAL A 504 1.07 -2.55 -20.33
C VAL A 504 1.56 -1.17 -20.73
N ARG A 505 1.41 -0.79 -22.02
CA ARG A 505 1.73 0.56 -22.48
C ARG A 505 0.85 1.57 -21.75
N ALA A 506 -0.46 1.40 -21.72
CA ALA A 506 -1.36 2.27 -20.99
C ALA A 506 -0.97 2.39 -19.50
N ASN A 507 -0.65 1.27 -18.84
CA ASN A 507 -0.18 1.27 -17.45
C ASN A 507 1.09 2.12 -17.25
N ILE A 508 2.08 1.93 -18.12
CA ILE A 508 3.37 2.61 -18.06
C ILE A 508 3.19 4.13 -18.20
N HIS A 509 2.44 4.58 -19.21
CA HIS A 509 2.21 6.02 -19.46
C HIS A 509 1.43 6.70 -18.34
N ILE A 510 0.36 6.05 -17.85
CA ILE A 510 -0.42 6.57 -16.72
C ILE A 510 0.45 6.61 -15.46
N THR A 511 1.23 5.57 -15.20
CA THR A 511 2.13 5.51 -14.03
C THR A 511 3.24 6.56 -14.12
N HIS A 512 3.83 6.76 -15.30
CA HIS A 512 4.88 7.75 -15.54
C HIS A 512 4.43 9.18 -15.20
N LEU A 513 3.26 9.58 -15.69
CA LEU A 513 2.70 10.91 -15.43
C LEU A 513 2.25 11.07 -13.97
N TRP A 514 1.65 10.03 -13.39
CA TRP A 514 1.28 10.04 -11.97
C TRP A 514 2.50 10.18 -11.05
N LEU A 515 3.59 9.44 -11.31
CA LEU A 515 4.81 9.54 -10.50
C LEU A 515 5.43 10.93 -10.59
N GLN A 516 5.44 11.57 -11.77
CA GLN A 516 5.85 12.97 -11.91
C GLN A 516 5.02 13.90 -11.02
N CYS A 517 3.69 13.74 -11.02
CA CYS A 517 2.79 14.49 -10.15
C CYS A 517 3.13 14.29 -8.66
N MET A 518 3.37 13.04 -8.23
CA MET A 518 3.74 12.72 -6.84
C MET A 518 5.09 13.32 -6.42
N VAL A 519 6.05 13.45 -7.35
CA VAL A 519 7.32 14.15 -7.07
C VAL A 519 7.09 15.64 -6.86
N LEU A 520 6.26 16.28 -7.70
CA LEU A 520 5.88 17.69 -7.51
C LEU A 520 5.14 17.93 -6.19
N ASP A 521 4.22 17.05 -5.81
CA ASP A 521 3.51 17.15 -4.53
C ASP A 521 4.47 17.09 -3.32
N ARG A 522 5.51 16.26 -3.41
CA ARG A 522 6.56 16.21 -2.38
C ARG A 522 7.45 17.44 -2.36
N LEU A 523 7.79 17.99 -3.53
CA LEU A 523 8.51 19.26 -3.63
C LEU A 523 7.73 20.38 -2.97
N ASP A 524 6.44 20.49 -3.26
CA ASP A 524 5.56 21.52 -2.69
C ASP A 524 5.37 21.34 -1.18
N ALA A 525 5.27 20.10 -0.70
CA ALA A 525 5.22 19.81 0.73
C ALA A 525 6.52 20.21 1.45
N LEU A 526 7.69 20.02 0.84
CA LEU A 526 8.96 20.45 1.43
C LEU A 526 9.09 21.97 1.49
N HIS A 527 8.72 22.68 0.42
CA HIS A 527 8.72 24.15 0.40
C HIS A 527 7.71 24.73 1.39
N SER A 528 6.52 24.15 1.48
CA SER A 528 5.47 24.58 2.42
C SER A 528 5.87 24.39 3.89
N ASN A 529 6.62 23.31 4.20
CA ASN A 529 7.07 23.02 5.56
C ASN A 529 8.36 23.78 5.95
N ASN A 530 9.11 24.34 4.99
CA ASN A 530 10.41 24.96 5.23
C ASN A 530 10.49 26.38 4.63
N PRO A 531 10.04 27.41 5.35
CA PRO A 531 10.02 28.80 4.86
C PRO A 531 11.40 29.43 4.64
N ASN A 532 12.48 28.74 5.01
CA ASN A 532 13.87 29.18 4.79
C ASN A 532 14.38 28.88 3.36
N LEU A 533 13.63 28.11 2.58
CA LEU A 533 13.94 27.85 1.17
C LEU A 533 13.58 29.07 0.30
N PRO A 534 14.26 29.25 -0.85
CA PRO A 534 13.87 30.27 -1.82
C PRO A 534 12.42 30.08 -2.25
N ALA A 535 11.71 31.19 -2.44
CA ALA A 535 10.31 31.15 -2.89
C ALA A 535 10.21 30.44 -4.25
N GLN A 536 9.29 29.49 -4.38
CA GLN A 536 9.01 28.84 -5.64
C GLN A 536 8.37 29.82 -6.62
N ASP A 537 8.76 29.72 -7.89
CA ASP A 537 8.02 30.34 -8.99
C ASP A 537 6.71 29.56 -9.21
N LEU A 538 5.64 30.09 -8.61
CA LEU A 538 4.27 29.55 -8.71
C LEU A 538 3.82 29.36 -10.17
N SER A 539 4.31 30.19 -11.09
CA SER A 539 3.94 30.08 -12.51
C SER A 539 4.57 28.86 -13.17
N ASN A 540 5.86 28.61 -12.89
CA ASN A 540 6.57 27.42 -13.37
C ASN A 540 6.00 26.13 -12.75
N VAL A 541 5.79 26.11 -11.42
CA VAL A 541 5.19 24.95 -10.73
C VAL A 541 3.82 24.61 -11.33
N TRP A 542 2.98 25.62 -11.55
CA TRP A 542 1.68 25.41 -12.17
C TRP A 542 1.81 24.90 -13.61
N THR A 543 2.69 25.47 -14.41
CA THR A 543 2.89 25.06 -15.82
C THR A 543 3.28 23.59 -15.91
N ARG A 544 4.14 23.09 -15.01
CA ARG A 544 4.50 21.67 -14.92
C ARG A 544 3.29 20.78 -14.61
N ARG A 545 2.43 21.20 -13.66
CA ARG A 545 1.20 20.45 -13.30
C ARG A 545 0.18 20.43 -14.43
N GLU A 546 -0.04 21.58 -15.07
CA GLU A 546 -0.93 21.71 -16.22
C GLU A 546 -0.45 20.82 -17.38
N ASP A 547 0.86 20.76 -17.62
CA ASP A 547 1.45 19.92 -18.65
C ASP A 547 1.23 18.42 -18.39
N ILE A 548 1.47 17.95 -17.16
CA ILE A 548 1.20 16.56 -16.75
C ILE A 548 -0.27 16.21 -16.93
N ALA A 549 -1.19 17.08 -16.50
CA ALA A 549 -2.62 16.86 -16.64
C ALA A 549 -3.05 16.77 -18.11
N ARG A 550 -2.54 17.67 -18.95
CA ARG A 550 -2.80 17.67 -20.40
C ARG A 550 -2.28 16.39 -21.07
N GLN A 551 -1.06 15.97 -20.73
CA GLN A 551 -0.48 14.71 -21.23
C GLN A 551 -1.30 13.50 -20.77
N MET A 552 -1.76 13.49 -19.52
CA MET A 552 -2.59 12.39 -18.98
C MET A 552 -3.90 12.28 -19.76
N LEU A 553 -4.59 13.39 -20.02
CA LEU A 553 -5.80 13.39 -20.85
C LEU A 553 -5.50 12.86 -22.26
N HIS A 554 -4.40 13.27 -22.87
CA HIS A 554 -4.02 12.77 -24.19
C HIS A 554 -3.81 11.24 -24.19
N VAL A 555 -3.08 10.71 -23.20
CA VAL A 555 -2.91 9.27 -23.00
C VAL A 555 -4.25 8.58 -22.86
N LEU A 556 -5.13 9.06 -21.98
CA LEU A 556 -6.44 8.43 -21.74
C LEU A 556 -7.36 8.45 -22.97
N HIS A 557 -7.25 9.47 -23.83
CA HIS A 557 -8.01 9.54 -25.09
C HIS A 557 -7.38 8.71 -26.22
N SER A 558 -6.10 8.34 -26.11
CA SER A 558 -5.39 7.54 -27.13
C SER A 558 -5.69 6.04 -27.06
N PHE A 559 -6.18 5.55 -25.91
CA PHE A 559 -6.55 4.15 -25.71
C PHE A 559 -8.07 3.95 -25.74
N SER A 560 -8.51 2.79 -26.23
CA SER A 560 -9.87 2.32 -26.01
C SER A 560 -10.06 1.81 -24.57
N ASP A 561 -11.29 1.49 -24.18
CA ASP A 561 -11.58 1.04 -22.82
C ASP A 561 -11.03 -0.37 -22.53
N GLU A 562 -10.87 -1.20 -23.57
CA GLU A 562 -10.45 -2.59 -23.44
C GLU A 562 -9.00 -2.76 -22.91
N PRO A 563 -7.98 -2.01 -23.37
CA PRO A 563 -6.65 -2.03 -22.75
C PRO A 563 -6.56 -1.31 -21.39
N LEU A 564 -7.49 -0.40 -21.09
CA LEU A 564 -7.49 0.36 -19.84
C LEU A 564 -8.05 -0.44 -18.67
N GLU A 565 -9.12 -1.20 -18.90
CA GLU A 565 -9.84 -1.97 -17.88
C GLU A 565 -8.95 -2.92 -17.05
N PRO A 566 -8.03 -3.72 -17.63
CA PRO A 566 -7.23 -4.69 -16.87
C PRO A 566 -6.22 -4.06 -15.91
N ASN A 567 -5.97 -2.75 -16.02
CA ASN A 567 -5.13 -2.03 -15.06
C ASN A 567 -5.84 -1.75 -13.73
N GLY A 568 -7.18 -1.90 -13.71
CA GLY A 568 -8.03 -1.85 -12.52
C GLY A 568 -7.99 -0.53 -11.74
N TYR A 569 -8.41 -0.61 -10.49
CA TYR A 569 -8.65 0.52 -9.58
C TYR A 569 -7.43 1.40 -9.32
N HIS A 570 -6.21 0.84 -9.40
CA HIS A 570 -4.98 1.65 -9.25
C HIS A 570 -4.88 2.72 -10.34
N THR A 571 -5.32 2.45 -11.56
CA THR A 571 -5.37 3.46 -12.63
C THR A 571 -6.32 4.60 -12.29
N PHE A 572 -7.50 4.31 -11.74
CA PHE A 572 -8.46 5.35 -11.34
C PHE A 572 -7.91 6.22 -10.23
N CYS A 573 -7.21 5.63 -9.25
CA CYS A 573 -6.53 6.39 -8.20
C CYS A 573 -5.48 7.33 -8.79
N LYS A 574 -4.65 6.84 -9.72
CA LYS A 574 -3.59 7.64 -10.37
C LYS A 574 -4.17 8.83 -11.15
N ILE A 575 -5.24 8.60 -11.92
CA ILE A 575 -5.93 9.65 -12.67
C ILE A 575 -6.52 10.68 -11.71
N ARG A 576 -7.17 10.21 -10.64
CA ARG A 576 -7.75 11.07 -9.60
C ARG A 576 -6.70 11.92 -8.90
N ASP A 577 -5.55 11.36 -8.55
CA ASP A 577 -4.45 12.09 -7.91
C ASP A 577 -3.93 13.23 -8.81
N VAL A 578 -3.76 12.96 -10.11
CA VAL A 578 -3.36 13.98 -11.09
C VAL A 578 -4.44 15.06 -11.22
N ALA A 579 -5.72 14.69 -11.29
CA ALA A 579 -6.81 15.65 -11.35
C ALA A 579 -6.90 16.53 -10.09
N VAL A 580 -6.76 15.94 -8.90
CA VAL A 580 -6.79 16.66 -7.61
C VAL A 580 -5.70 17.74 -7.53
N SER A 581 -4.55 17.52 -8.18
CA SER A 581 -3.47 18.51 -8.22
C SER A 581 -3.88 19.85 -8.86
N LEU A 582 -4.89 19.85 -9.73
CA LEU A 582 -5.42 21.04 -10.39
C LEU A 582 -6.37 21.86 -9.50
N LEU A 583 -6.91 21.27 -8.42
CA LEU A 583 -7.84 21.96 -7.51
C LEU A 583 -7.18 23.12 -6.75
N ASN A 584 -5.86 23.07 -6.59
CA ASN A 584 -5.08 24.11 -5.91
C ASN A 584 -4.56 25.19 -6.88
N CYS A 585 -5.32 25.49 -7.95
CA CYS A 585 -4.97 26.56 -8.89
C CYS A 585 -4.73 27.89 -8.15
N PRO A 586 -3.56 28.53 -8.29
CA PRO A 586 -3.22 29.73 -7.52
C PRO A 586 -3.82 31.02 -8.12
N TYR A 587 -4.47 30.94 -9.28
CA TYR A 587 -4.98 32.09 -10.02
C TYR A 587 -6.47 32.36 -9.74
N GLU A 588 -6.91 33.59 -9.98
CA GLU A 588 -8.31 34.01 -9.83
C GLU A 588 -9.24 33.30 -10.85
N GLU A 589 -10.54 33.24 -10.55
CA GLU A 589 -11.55 32.51 -11.35
C GLU A 589 -11.65 33.01 -12.81
N GLU A 590 -11.45 34.30 -13.03
CA GLU A 590 -11.53 34.93 -14.36
C GLU A 590 -10.26 34.72 -15.21
N ASN A 591 -9.19 34.18 -14.60
CA ASN A 591 -7.96 33.91 -15.31
C ASN A 591 -8.13 32.73 -16.29
N ARG A 592 -7.65 32.89 -17.53
CA ARG A 592 -7.65 31.83 -18.55
C ARG A 592 -7.06 30.51 -18.05
N VAL A 593 -6.05 30.57 -17.18
CA VAL A 593 -5.42 29.39 -16.59
C VAL A 593 -6.42 28.61 -15.72
N THR A 594 -7.18 29.30 -14.87
CA THR A 594 -8.21 28.69 -14.02
C THR A 594 -9.36 28.11 -14.84
N ILE A 595 -9.76 28.79 -15.91
CA ILE A 595 -10.77 28.29 -16.85
C ILE A 595 -10.31 26.97 -17.47
N ARG A 596 -9.06 26.89 -17.99
CA ARG A 596 -8.50 25.64 -18.52
C ARG A 596 -8.39 24.54 -17.47
N ALA A 597 -7.97 24.87 -16.25
CA ALA A 597 -7.91 23.92 -15.14
C ALA A 597 -9.27 23.28 -14.87
N ASN A 598 -10.33 24.09 -14.86
CA ASN A 598 -11.71 23.63 -14.70
C ASN A 598 -12.18 22.76 -15.87
N GLU A 599 -11.80 23.09 -17.11
CA GLU A 599 -12.08 22.24 -18.28
C GLU A 599 -11.39 20.87 -18.16
N TYR A 600 -10.11 20.83 -17.74
CA TYR A 600 -9.40 19.57 -17.50
C TYR A 600 -10.06 18.75 -16.39
N LEU A 601 -10.45 19.38 -15.27
CA LEU A 601 -11.18 18.72 -14.17
C LEU A 601 -12.50 18.12 -14.64
N HIS A 602 -13.24 18.83 -15.50
CA HIS A 602 -14.47 18.30 -16.10
C HIS A 602 -14.19 17.06 -16.96
N ARG A 603 -13.15 17.11 -17.81
CA ARG A 603 -12.74 15.96 -18.65
C ARG A 603 -12.27 14.76 -17.82
N PHE A 604 -11.51 14.98 -16.76
CA PHE A 604 -11.13 13.91 -15.84
C PHE A 604 -12.35 13.29 -15.17
N THR A 605 -13.33 14.10 -14.76
CA THR A 605 -14.57 13.60 -14.14
C THR A 605 -15.38 12.76 -15.12
N GLU A 606 -15.48 13.17 -16.38
CA GLU A 606 -16.13 12.41 -17.45
C GLU A 606 -15.46 11.04 -17.67
N ILE A 607 -14.12 11.02 -17.78
CA ILE A 607 -13.36 9.77 -17.95
C ILE A 607 -13.47 8.87 -16.72
N LEU A 608 -13.33 9.43 -15.51
CA LEU A 608 -13.47 8.69 -14.27
C LEU A 608 -14.88 8.10 -14.14
N TRP A 609 -15.93 8.84 -14.49
CA TRP A 609 -17.29 8.31 -14.47
C TRP A 609 -17.49 7.15 -15.46
N ARG A 610 -16.86 7.23 -16.64
CA ARG A 610 -16.93 6.16 -17.65
C ARG A 610 -16.19 4.89 -17.23
N LEU A 611 -15.04 5.05 -16.58
CA LEU A 611 -14.15 3.94 -16.22
C LEU A 611 -14.43 3.36 -14.82
N ASP A 612 -14.83 4.20 -13.86
CA ASP A 612 -15.13 3.81 -12.48
C ASP A 612 -16.56 3.26 -12.38
N LYS A 613 -16.72 1.98 -12.71
CA LYS A 613 -17.98 1.23 -12.52
C LYS A 613 -18.15 0.73 -11.07
N SER A 614 -17.28 1.12 -10.15
CA SER A 614 -17.38 0.66 -8.76
C SER A 614 -18.54 1.37 -8.05
N GLU A 615 -19.49 0.60 -7.52
CA GLU A 615 -20.66 1.12 -6.80
C GLU A 615 -20.31 1.65 -5.38
N LEU A 616 -19.05 1.51 -4.95
CA LEU A 616 -18.61 1.78 -3.58
C LEU A 616 -17.94 3.16 -3.46
N LEU A 617 -18.62 4.07 -2.77
CA LEU A 617 -18.05 5.32 -2.25
C LEU A 617 -16.94 5.00 -1.24
N ASN A 618 -15.70 5.08 -1.72
CA ASN A 618 -14.50 4.72 -0.98
C ASN A 618 -14.16 5.75 0.12
N SER A 619 -14.62 5.51 1.35
CA SER A 619 -14.07 6.22 2.50
C SER A 619 -12.76 5.53 2.92
N LEU A 620 -11.64 6.10 2.48
CA LEU A 620 -10.28 5.67 2.84
C LEU A 620 -9.95 6.00 4.31
N SER A 621 -10.82 5.68 5.28
CA SER A 621 -10.61 5.97 6.70
C SER A 621 -10.13 4.76 7.53
N LEU A 622 -9.21 5.02 8.48
CA LEU A 622 -8.94 4.24 9.71
C LEU A 622 -10.22 3.71 10.39
N GLN A 623 -11.30 4.48 10.29
CA GLN A 623 -12.51 4.34 11.08
C GLN A 623 -13.50 3.32 10.50
N ASN A 624 -13.14 2.62 9.42
CA ASN A 624 -13.95 1.51 8.91
C ASN A 624 -13.78 0.22 9.75
N TRP A 625 -12.93 0.24 10.79
CA TRP A 625 -12.85 -0.84 11.78
C TRP A 625 -13.83 -0.55 12.91
N ILE A 626 -14.75 -1.47 13.15
CA ILE A 626 -15.69 -1.41 14.26
C ILE A 626 -15.01 -2.11 15.44
N ASP A 627 -14.53 -1.33 16.41
CA ASP A 627 -14.06 -1.85 17.70
C ASP A 627 -15.28 -2.17 18.57
N THR A 628 -15.79 -3.40 18.47
CA THR A 628 -16.96 -3.87 19.21
C THR A 628 -16.74 -3.88 20.74
N GLY A 629 -15.50 -3.72 21.21
CA GLY A 629 -15.16 -3.61 22.63
C GLY A 629 -15.29 -2.19 23.18
N ARG A 630 -15.32 -1.17 22.31
CA ARG A 630 -15.69 0.20 22.68
C ARG A 630 -17.20 0.31 22.64
N GLN A 631 -17.86 0.06 23.78
CA GLN A 631 -19.21 0.56 24.01
C GLN A 631 -19.18 2.09 23.85
N GLU A 632 -20.09 2.63 23.03
CA GLU A 632 -20.15 4.07 22.69
C GLU A 632 -20.41 5.00 23.88
#